data_AF-A0A3N8QRT0-F1
#
_entry.id   AF-A0A3N8QRT0-F1
#
_cell.length_a   1.000
_cell.length_b   1.000
_cell.length_c   1.000
_cell.angle_alpha   90.00
_cell.angle_beta   90.00
_cell.angle_gamma   90.00
#
_symmetry.space_group_name_H-M   'P 1'
#
loop_
_entity.id
_entity.type
_entity.pdbx_description
1 polymer ?
#
loop_
_entity_poly.entity_id
_entity_poly.type
_entity_poly.pdbx_seq_one_letter_code
_entity_poly.pdbx_strand_id
1 'polypeptide(L)'
;MNNKHFTLGDLRVMFAPLSIARRNAVLFALDTNASIEEAVLLGWKEALRGEYSDFAKEIVRAQPRHLHLDYVFWEYLDNGVAAPLFGLEDSIKSVSLGRNFAELQALYDRMLWIDTRAEADDFKRVLSEVM
;
A
#
# COMPACT_ATOMS: atom_id res chain seq x y z
N MET A 1 1.48 -26.96 14.58
CA MET A 1 1.39 -26.04 13.42
C MET A 1 1.77 -24.65 13.92
N ASN A 2 2.82 -24.05 13.37
CA ASN A 2 3.28 -22.73 13.80
C ASN A 2 2.26 -21.70 13.27
N ASN A 3 1.38 -21.17 14.13
CA ASN A 3 0.41 -20.13 13.76
C ASN A 3 1.16 -18.82 13.51
N LYS A 4 1.76 -18.70 12.33
CA LYS A 4 2.42 -17.46 11.93
C LYS A 4 1.32 -16.49 11.50
N HIS A 5 1.00 -15.54 12.38
CA HIS A 5 0.12 -14.43 12.05
C HIS A 5 0.77 -13.56 10.96
N PHE A 6 -0.06 -13.03 10.06
CA PHE A 6 0.40 -12.04 9.08
C PHE A 6 0.59 -10.70 9.80
N THR A 7 1.76 -10.09 9.63
CA THR A 7 2.15 -8.85 10.32
C THR A 7 2.39 -7.71 9.34
N LEU A 8 2.44 -6.47 9.84
CA LEU A 8 2.85 -5.31 9.03
C LEU A 8 4.23 -5.50 8.40
N GLY A 9 5.14 -6.19 9.12
CA GLY A 9 6.44 -6.56 8.59
C GLY A 9 6.35 -7.51 7.38
N ASP A 10 5.44 -8.49 7.41
CA ASP A 10 5.21 -9.40 6.28
C ASP A 10 4.60 -8.67 5.08
N LEU A 11 3.64 -7.77 5.31
CA LEU A 11 3.06 -6.92 4.26
C LEU A 11 4.12 -6.03 3.60
N ARG A 12 4.99 -5.40 4.39
CA ARG A 12 6.10 -4.58 3.88
C ARG A 12 7.04 -5.40 3.00
N VAL A 13 7.40 -6.61 3.42
CA VAL A 13 8.27 -7.50 2.64
C VAL A 13 7.57 -7.94 1.35
N MET A 14 6.29 -8.28 1.41
CA MET A 14 5.49 -8.67 0.25
C MET A 14 5.44 -7.55 -0.80
N PHE A 15 5.22 -6.30 -0.39
CA PHE A 15 5.14 -5.17 -1.33
C PHE A 15 6.48 -4.51 -1.67
N ALA A 16 7.59 -5.02 -1.13
CA ALA A 16 8.92 -4.50 -1.41
C ALA A 16 9.25 -4.42 -2.92
N PRO A 17 8.85 -5.38 -3.78
CA PRO A 17 9.11 -5.32 -5.22
C PRO A 17 8.26 -4.30 -5.99
N LEU A 18 7.14 -3.83 -5.43
CA LEU A 18 6.29 -2.84 -6.08
C LEU A 18 6.93 -1.45 -6.05
N SER A 19 6.71 -0.67 -7.11
CA SER A 19 7.01 0.76 -7.11
C SER A 19 6.23 1.47 -5.99
N ILE A 20 6.73 2.63 -5.56
CA ILE A 20 6.09 3.40 -4.48
C ILE A 20 4.64 3.75 -4.85
N ALA A 21 4.39 4.19 -6.09
CA ALA A 21 3.04 4.52 -6.56
C ALA A 21 2.10 3.31 -6.50
N ARG A 22 2.55 2.14 -6.99
CA ARG A 22 1.78 0.89 -6.95
C ARG A 22 1.51 0.44 -5.52
N ARG A 23 2.52 0.49 -4.65
CA ARG A 23 2.36 0.16 -3.22
C ARG A 23 1.31 1.05 -2.54
N ASN A 24 1.38 2.36 -2.78
CA ASN A 24 0.47 3.33 -2.19
C ASN A 24 -0.98 3.13 -2.68
N ALA A 25 -1.17 2.84 -3.97
CA ALA A 25 -2.49 2.53 -4.51
C ALA A 25 -3.10 1.27 -3.87
N VAL A 26 -2.28 0.21 -3.68
CA VAL A 26 -2.74 -1.03 -3.02
C VAL A 26 -3.07 -0.78 -1.55
N LEU A 27 -2.22 -0.05 -0.83
CA LEU A 27 -2.49 0.28 0.58
C LEU A 27 -3.74 1.14 0.74
N PHE A 28 -3.95 2.11 -0.15
CA PHE A 28 -5.18 2.89 -0.18
C PHE A 28 -6.40 2.01 -0.42
N ALA A 29 -6.35 1.10 -1.41
CA ALA A 29 -7.44 0.18 -1.71
C ALA A 29 -7.76 -0.72 -0.50
N LEU A 30 -6.74 -1.28 0.14
CA LEU A 30 -6.89 -2.14 1.32
C LEU A 30 -7.51 -1.39 2.50
N ASP A 31 -7.06 -0.17 2.77
CA ASP A 31 -7.51 0.63 3.90
C ASP A 31 -8.94 1.17 3.71
N THR A 32 -9.31 1.48 2.47
CA THR A 32 -10.65 1.99 2.13
C THR A 32 -11.64 0.89 1.75
N ASN A 33 -11.18 -0.36 1.67
CA ASN A 33 -11.93 -1.50 1.13
C ASN A 33 -12.48 -1.23 -0.29
N ALA A 34 -11.78 -0.38 -1.05
CA ALA A 34 -12.07 -0.10 -2.45
C ALA A 34 -11.50 -1.19 -3.35
N SER A 35 -12.11 -1.37 -4.53
CA SER A 35 -11.53 -2.23 -5.56
C SER A 35 -10.23 -1.64 -6.11
N ILE A 36 -9.40 -2.51 -6.71
CA ILE A 36 -8.19 -2.07 -7.41
C ILE A 36 -8.52 -1.13 -8.56
N GLU A 37 -9.61 -1.37 -9.28
CA GLU A 37 -10.06 -0.51 -10.37
C GLU A 37 -10.41 0.90 -9.85
N GLU A 38 -11.16 1.01 -8.76
CA GLU A 38 -11.49 2.30 -8.13
C GLU A 38 -10.23 3.03 -7.66
N ALA A 39 -9.25 2.32 -7.09
CA ALA A 39 -8.00 2.94 -6.68
C ALA A 39 -7.18 3.44 -7.89
N VAL A 40 -7.09 2.65 -8.97
CA VAL A 40 -6.36 3.04 -10.19
C VAL A 40 -7.00 4.24 -10.88
N LEU A 41 -8.34 4.32 -10.85
CA LEU A 41 -9.11 5.39 -11.49
C LEU A 41 -9.42 6.55 -10.53
N LEU A 42 -8.88 6.55 -9.31
CA LEU A 42 -9.14 7.59 -8.32
C LEU A 42 -8.60 8.93 -8.81
N GLY A 43 -9.51 9.85 -9.13
CA GLY A 43 -9.19 11.22 -9.49
C GLY A 43 -8.91 12.10 -8.27
N TRP A 44 -8.17 13.21 -8.46
CA TRP A 44 -7.85 14.14 -7.38
C TRP A 44 -9.09 14.77 -6.75
N LYS A 45 -10.12 15.04 -7.56
CA LYS A 45 -11.35 15.66 -7.09
C LYS A 45 -12.12 14.72 -6.16
N GLU A 46 -12.22 13.45 -6.52
CA GLU A 46 -12.84 12.39 -5.72
C GLU A 46 -12.04 12.17 -4.44
N ALA A 47 -10.72 12.05 -4.55
CA ALA A 47 -9.85 11.79 -3.42
C ALA A 47 -9.85 12.90 -2.36
N LEU A 48 -10.05 14.16 -2.76
CA LEU A 48 -10.14 15.28 -1.83
C LEU A 48 -11.50 15.40 -1.14
N ARG A 49 -12.53 14.76 -1.69
CA ARG A 49 -13.92 14.79 -1.16
C ARG A 49 -14.28 13.54 -0.36
N GLY A 50 -13.56 12.45 -0.58
CA GLY A 50 -13.83 11.18 0.07
C GLY A 50 -13.63 11.23 1.58
N GLU A 51 -14.56 10.59 2.30
CA GLU A 51 -14.44 10.36 3.73
C GLU A 51 -13.61 9.11 3.97
N TYR A 52 -12.29 9.29 4.04
CA TYR A 52 -11.34 8.20 4.32
C TYR A 52 -10.79 8.25 5.74
N SER A 53 -10.14 7.16 6.15
CA SER A 53 -9.31 7.14 7.34
C SER A 53 -8.18 8.17 7.25
N ASP A 54 -7.56 8.50 8.38
CA ASP A 54 -6.40 9.40 8.39
C ASP A 54 -5.21 8.81 7.64
N PHE A 55 -5.01 7.49 7.70
CA PHE A 55 -3.95 6.80 6.96
C PHE A 55 -4.15 6.90 5.43
N ALA A 56 -5.35 6.64 4.93
CA ALA A 56 -5.66 6.79 3.51
C ALA A 56 -5.52 8.26 3.05
N LYS A 57 -5.92 9.23 3.88
CA LYS A 57 -5.70 10.66 3.60
C LYS A 57 -4.23 11.01 3.51
N GLU A 58 -3.39 10.45 4.37
CA GLU A 58 -1.94 10.65 4.33
C GLU A 58 -1.34 10.06 3.04
N ILE A 59 -1.77 8.86 2.63
CA ILE A 59 -1.37 8.27 1.35
C ILE A 59 -1.69 9.23 0.20
N VAL A 60 -2.93 9.72 0.10
CA VAL A 60 -3.35 10.64 -0.97
C VAL A 60 -2.53 11.93 -0.94
N ARG A 61 -2.33 12.53 0.23
CA ARG A 61 -1.57 13.79 0.40
C ARG A 61 -0.10 13.66 0.01
N ALA A 62 0.49 12.48 0.17
CA ALA A 62 1.88 12.22 -0.18
C ALA A 62 2.09 12.02 -1.69
N GLN A 63 1.03 11.82 -2.50
CA GLN A 63 1.20 11.58 -3.92
C GLN A 63 1.52 12.88 -4.70
N PRO A 64 2.46 12.85 -5.65
CA PRO A 64 2.71 13.99 -6.53
C PRO A 64 1.55 14.19 -7.50
N ARG A 65 1.22 15.46 -7.78
CA ARG A 65 0.25 15.82 -8.82
C ARG A 65 0.91 15.89 -10.19
N HIS A 66 0.37 15.17 -11.16
CA HIS A 66 0.75 15.32 -12.56
C HIS A 66 -0.07 16.44 -13.22
N LEU A 67 0.53 17.19 -14.16
CA LEU A 67 -0.13 18.34 -14.77
C LEU A 67 -1.25 17.95 -15.75
N HIS A 68 -1.08 16.84 -16.46
CA HIS A 68 -1.96 16.41 -17.55
C HIS A 68 -2.74 15.12 -17.25
N LEU A 69 -2.63 14.59 -16.04
CA LEU A 69 -3.26 13.34 -15.64
C LEU A 69 -3.95 13.54 -14.30
N ASP A 70 -5.26 13.34 -14.25
CA ASP A 70 -6.09 13.65 -13.07
C ASP A 70 -6.10 12.53 -12.02
N TYR A 71 -5.39 11.43 -12.25
CA TYR A 71 -5.33 10.32 -11.30
C TYR A 71 -4.37 10.61 -10.14
N VAL A 72 -4.76 10.19 -8.94
CA VAL A 72 -3.94 10.28 -7.72
C VAL A 72 -2.73 9.36 -7.84
N PHE A 73 -2.95 8.12 -8.29
CA PHE A 73 -1.91 7.13 -8.45
C PHE A 73 -1.57 6.97 -9.93
N TRP A 74 -0.31 7.24 -10.26
CA TRP A 74 0.18 7.20 -11.62
C TRP A 74 1.68 6.86 -11.62
N GLU A 75 2.19 6.42 -12.76
CA GLU A 75 3.62 6.19 -12.96
C GLU A 75 4.04 6.56 -14.38
N TYR A 76 5.35 6.72 -14.59
CA TYR A 76 5.92 6.85 -15.92
C TYR A 76 6.14 5.46 -16.51
N LEU A 77 5.67 5.26 -17.73
CA LEU A 77 6.03 4.12 -18.55
C LEU A 77 7.44 4.32 -19.12
N ASP A 78 8.02 3.24 -19.68
CA ASP A 78 9.40 3.26 -20.25
C ASP A 78 9.59 4.31 -21.36
N ASN A 79 8.51 4.71 -22.03
CA ASN A 79 8.51 5.74 -23.07
C ASN A 79 8.38 7.18 -22.50
N GLY A 80 8.38 7.35 -21.18
CA GLY A 80 8.24 8.64 -20.50
C GLY A 80 6.82 9.18 -20.41
N VAL A 81 5.81 8.43 -20.85
CA VAL A 81 4.41 8.83 -20.75
C VAL A 81 3.89 8.53 -19.35
N ALA A 82 3.28 9.53 -18.70
CA ALA A 82 2.56 9.33 -17.45
C ALA A 82 1.22 8.62 -17.72
N ALA A 83 0.95 7.56 -16.96
CA ALA A 83 -0.23 6.73 -17.12
C ALA A 83 -0.80 6.30 -15.76
N PRO A 84 -2.09 5.90 -15.72
CA PRO A 84 -2.62 5.13 -14.60
C PRO A 84 -1.81 3.86 -14.40
N LEU A 85 -1.96 3.25 -13.22
CA LEU A 85 -1.25 2.02 -12.86
C LEU A 85 -1.84 0.77 -13.56
N PHE A 86 -1.68 0.69 -14.88
CA PHE A 86 -2.14 -0.46 -15.66
C PHE A 86 -1.48 -1.76 -15.18
N GLY A 87 -2.26 -2.85 -15.14
CA GLY A 87 -1.80 -4.15 -14.67
C GLY A 87 -1.44 -4.18 -13.18
N LEU A 88 -2.03 -3.29 -12.36
CA LEU A 88 -1.80 -3.30 -10.92
C LEU A 88 -2.23 -4.63 -10.29
N GLU A 89 -3.38 -5.18 -10.68
CA GLU A 89 -3.86 -6.47 -10.16
C GLU A 89 -2.89 -7.62 -10.47
N ASP A 90 -2.34 -7.68 -11.69
CA ASP A 90 -1.31 -8.67 -12.05
C ASP A 90 -0.03 -8.49 -11.23
N SER A 91 0.33 -7.24 -10.92
CA SER A 91 1.48 -6.94 -10.06
C SER A 91 1.25 -7.34 -8.61
N ILE A 92 0.04 -7.20 -8.10
CA ILE A 92 -0.32 -7.71 -6.77
C ILE A 92 -0.18 -9.23 -6.78
N LYS A 93 -0.78 -9.89 -7.77
CA LYS A 93 -0.78 -11.34 -7.89
C LYS A 93 0.64 -11.92 -7.98
N SER A 94 1.55 -11.22 -8.67
CA SER A 94 2.94 -11.65 -8.80
C SER A 94 3.71 -11.55 -7.48
N VAL A 95 3.45 -10.53 -6.65
CA VAL A 95 4.13 -10.35 -5.35
C VAL A 95 3.46 -11.09 -4.20
N SER A 96 2.18 -11.43 -4.32
CA SER A 96 1.36 -12.06 -3.27
C SER A 96 1.36 -13.59 -3.30
N LEU A 97 2.30 -14.21 -4.03
CA LEU A 97 2.35 -15.67 -4.28
C LEU A 97 1.07 -16.20 -4.96
N GLY A 98 0.52 -15.43 -5.90
CA GLY A 98 -0.65 -15.82 -6.68
C GLY A 98 -2.00 -15.50 -6.04
N ARG A 99 -2.01 -14.89 -4.85
CA ARG A 99 -3.25 -14.48 -4.18
C ARG A 99 -3.93 -13.35 -4.95
N ASN A 100 -5.25 -13.44 -5.09
CA ASN A 100 -6.04 -12.34 -5.63
C ASN A 100 -6.21 -11.22 -4.58
N PHE A 101 -6.76 -10.09 -5.01
CA PHE A 101 -6.91 -8.93 -4.13
C PHE A 101 -7.87 -9.18 -2.95
N ALA A 102 -8.96 -9.93 -3.14
CA ALA A 102 -9.90 -10.24 -2.06
C ALA A 102 -9.26 -11.10 -0.95
N GLU A 103 -8.39 -12.05 -1.33
CA GLU A 103 -7.62 -12.83 -0.36
C GLU A 103 -6.61 -11.97 0.40
N LEU A 104 -6.04 -10.96 -0.26
CA LEU A 104 -5.12 -10.00 0.34
C LEU A 104 -5.86 -9.05 1.30
N GLN A 105 -7.06 -8.58 0.95
CA GLN A 105 -7.95 -7.81 1.85
C GLN A 105 -8.23 -8.63 3.12
N ALA A 106 -8.62 -9.89 2.98
CA ALA A 106 -8.88 -10.77 4.12
C ALA A 106 -7.63 -11.03 4.98
N LEU A 107 -6.42 -10.91 4.45
CA LEU A 107 -5.18 -10.97 5.24
C LEU A 107 -4.92 -9.65 5.96
N TYR A 108 -5.14 -8.53 5.29
CA TYR A 108 -5.00 -7.19 5.85
C TYR A 108 -5.94 -6.97 7.05
N ASP A 109 -7.21 -7.34 6.92
CA ASP A 109 -8.23 -7.17 7.97
C ASP A 109 -7.92 -7.97 9.25
N ARG A 110 -7.18 -9.08 9.12
CA ARG A 110 -6.77 -9.97 10.23
C ARG A 110 -5.33 -9.78 10.64
N MET A 111 -4.64 -8.81 10.05
CA MET A 111 -3.22 -8.57 10.27
C MET A 111 -2.99 -8.07 11.70
N LEU A 112 -1.88 -8.51 12.30
CA LEU A 112 -1.38 -7.87 13.52
C LEU A 112 -0.57 -6.64 13.13
N TRP A 113 -0.99 -5.48 13.65
CA TRP A 113 -0.37 -4.17 13.45
C TRP A 113 0.94 -4.02 14.25
N ILE A 114 1.87 -4.94 14.02
CA ILE A 114 3.19 -5.00 14.67
C ILE A 114 4.24 -5.16 13.57
N ASP A 115 5.25 -4.30 13.57
CA ASP A 115 6.48 -4.56 12.82
C ASP A 115 7.54 -5.05 13.78
N THR A 116 7.68 -6.37 13.88
CA THR A 116 8.59 -7.02 14.84
C THR A 116 10.04 -6.57 14.72
N ARG A 117 10.47 -6.08 13.55
CA ARG A 117 11.81 -5.50 13.39
C ARG A 117 11.90 -4.12 14.03
N ALA A 118 10.93 -3.26 13.76
CA ALA A 118 10.87 -1.92 14.35
C ALA A 118 10.78 -1.98 15.88
N GLU A 119 9.93 -2.88 16.41
CA GLU A 119 9.81 -3.12 17.85
C GLU A 119 11.11 -3.63 18.47
N ALA A 120 11.80 -4.57 17.80
CA ALA A 120 13.07 -5.10 18.30
C ALA A 120 14.19 -4.04 18.29
N ASP A 121 14.21 -3.16 17.31
CA ASP A 121 15.19 -2.07 17.22
C ASP A 121 14.90 -0.98 18.26
N ASP A 122 13.63 -0.66 18.50
CA ASP A 122 13.24 0.27 19.57
C ASP A 122 13.58 -0.28 20.96
N PHE A 123 13.29 -1.57 21.20
CA PHE A 123 13.63 -2.23 22.46
C PHE A 123 15.15 -2.24 22.74
N LYS A 124 15.97 -2.50 21.71
CA LYS A 124 17.44 -2.41 21.83
C LYS A 124 17.90 -1.00 22.17
N ARG A 125 17.28 0.02 21.57
CA ARG A 125 17.58 1.42 21.85
C ARG A 125 17.27 1.78 23.31
N VAL A 126 16.08 1.44 23.80
CA VAL A 126 15.70 1.65 25.20
C VAL A 126 16.65 0.94 26.16
N LEU A 127 17.01 -0.32 25.89
CA LEU A 127 17.99 -1.04 26.71
C LEU A 127 19.34 -0.34 26.77
N SER A 128 19.81 0.23 25.66
CA SER A 128 21.08 0.97 25.61
C SER A 128 21.06 2.32 26.33
N GLU A 129 19.88 2.90 26.57
CA GLU A 129 19.71 4.17 27.29
C GLU A 129 19.58 3.98 28.82
N VAL A 130 19.21 2.77 29.26
CA VAL A 130 19.00 2.43 30.68
C VAL A 130 20.21 1.73 31.31
N MET A 131 21.13 1.20 30.50
CA MET A 131 22.40 0.58 30.92
C MET A 131 23.56 1.57 30.87
#